data_AF-C0E785-F1
#
_entry.id   AF-C0E785-F1
#
_cell.length_a   1.000
_cell.length_b   1.000
_cell.length_c   1.000
_cell.angle_alpha   90.00
_cell.angle_beta   90.00
_cell.angle_gamma   90.00
#
_symmetry.space_group_name_H-M   'P 1'
#
loop_
_entity.id
_entity.type
_entity.pdbx_description
1 polymer ?
#
loop_
_entity_poly.entity_id
_entity_poly.type
_entity_poly.pdbx_seq_one_letter_code
_entity_poly.pdbx_strand_id
1 'polypeptide(L)'
;MGTLRQTIRRVMSVVTATTLLPAIMPLTAQAQAQTAAAPITWENCPAEKLDRPGARCGHIEVPENYANPGGKKITVGFIQFPNANAEVVFTNPGGPGGGVYEWLGKKNGTRLPQELFSQFEVVGVQPRGLVGSTPMDCPSSPGSNPVDEFTNPGGALRSRCESKQPGYADQITTENTARDWEEVRKSLKRETINIYGLSYGTILGSSYASLFPNRVKHTVLDSGIDPTLQWSEIMARQEPAYRDVLHQFFGYVAQNDAKYHLGTTPYAVYRKWADAVKAQSGVTPSVAPPKATAADLPAGTQGAGQAGVDAMNSVEPGRAQAENAGTQLTAGGKSQQSSFLMLYTHAFLPMAYKWDTIARAIANPKLAEEDLQSLGELDVNDAKIKAATASLQMQQTMMCNESVTAPRANEIPRAYWTMFVSKDPFTTGQLLHGSGLACQGAKRVTPGVKLDGSALKVKPLEIQGRQDPQTPYGNFSHMQAAMQSTLVTVNGPGHGHFGYDNKAVDKLVLNYLRTGKATAGEVPGYFG
;
A
#
# COMPACT_ATOMS: atom_id res chain seq x y z
N MET A 1 40.15 31.54 56.91
CA MET A 1 41.37 31.34 56.08
C MET A 1 42.49 30.92 57.00
N GLY A 2 42.85 29.64 56.97
CA GLY A 2 43.80 29.02 57.90
C GLY A 2 43.79 27.51 57.70
N THR A 3 44.77 27.02 56.94
CA THR A 3 45.03 25.60 56.65
C THR A 3 45.58 24.89 57.87
N LEU A 4 44.90 23.82 58.31
CA LEU A 4 45.27 23.03 59.49
C LEU A 4 45.95 21.70 59.07
N ARG A 5 47.26 21.64 59.31
CA ARG A 5 48.07 20.56 59.90
C ARG A 5 47.74 19.06 59.65
N GLN A 6 48.78 18.40 59.10
CA GLN A 6 49.56 17.29 59.71
C GLN A 6 49.13 15.80 59.61
N THR A 7 50.03 15.06 58.92
CA THR A 7 50.80 13.88 59.40
C THR A 7 50.24 12.46 59.28
N ILE A 8 50.84 11.75 58.32
CA ILE A 8 51.31 10.35 58.28
C ILE A 8 51.19 9.54 59.59
N ARG A 9 50.57 8.35 59.54
CA ARG A 9 51.20 7.06 59.92
C ARG A 9 50.35 5.84 59.57
N ARG A 10 51.06 4.81 59.08
CA ARG A 10 50.63 3.45 58.76
C ARG A 10 50.04 2.74 59.97
N VAL A 11 48.98 1.96 59.76
CA VAL A 11 48.63 0.81 60.59
C VAL A 11 48.34 -0.38 59.68
N MET A 12 49.11 -1.45 59.87
CA MET A 12 48.90 -2.77 59.26
C MET A 12 47.56 -3.33 59.77
N SER A 13 46.82 -4.03 58.91
CA SER A 13 45.76 -4.92 59.37
C SER A 13 45.92 -6.29 58.72
N VAL A 14 45.96 -7.26 59.62
CA VAL A 14 46.20 -8.69 59.44
C VAL A 14 45.06 -9.31 58.64
N VAL A 15 45.43 -10.12 57.64
CA VAL A 15 44.51 -10.95 56.85
C VAL A 15 44.09 -12.15 57.69
N THR A 16 42.83 -12.20 58.10
CA THR A 16 42.16 -13.44 58.53
C THR A 16 41.40 -14.01 57.34
N ALA A 17 41.85 -15.16 56.85
CA ALA A 17 41.20 -15.89 55.76
C ALA A 17 39.96 -16.63 56.28
N THR A 18 38.78 -16.10 56.02
CA THR A 18 37.49 -16.80 56.16
C THR A 18 37.22 -17.56 54.86
N THR A 19 37.26 -18.90 54.91
CA THR A 19 36.84 -19.78 53.83
C THR A 19 35.32 -19.78 53.69
N LEU A 20 34.80 -18.91 52.82
CA LEU A 20 33.42 -18.98 52.33
C LEU A 20 33.32 -20.09 51.28
N LEU A 21 32.72 -21.22 51.65
CA LEU A 21 32.22 -22.20 50.69
C LEU A 21 31.03 -21.59 49.93
N PRO A 22 31.08 -21.44 48.60
CA PRO A 22 29.91 -21.02 47.85
C PRO A 22 28.89 -22.17 47.84
N ALA A 23 27.73 -21.93 48.43
CA ALA A 23 26.57 -22.79 48.23
C ALA A 23 26.17 -22.72 46.75
N ILE A 24 26.47 -23.77 46.00
CA ILE A 24 25.99 -23.96 44.63
C ILE A 24 24.50 -24.25 44.73
N MET A 25 23.66 -23.22 44.65
CA MET A 25 22.25 -23.42 44.37
C MET A 25 22.12 -23.95 42.93
N PRO A 26 21.44 -25.08 42.69
CA PRO A 26 21.14 -25.49 41.34
C PRO A 26 20.23 -24.43 40.74
N LEU A 27 20.73 -23.75 39.70
CA LEU A 27 19.91 -22.93 38.82
C LEU A 27 18.97 -23.90 38.08
N THR A 28 17.78 -24.13 38.62
CA THR A 28 16.72 -24.79 37.87
C THR A 28 16.34 -23.83 36.75
N ALA A 29 16.87 -24.10 35.56
CA ALA A 29 16.38 -23.46 34.34
C ALA A 29 14.88 -23.79 34.24
N GLN A 30 14.03 -22.81 34.55
CA GLN A 30 12.63 -22.88 34.18
C GLN A 30 12.60 -22.97 32.66
N ALA A 31 12.35 -24.18 32.14
CA ALA A 31 12.00 -24.36 30.75
C ALA A 31 10.79 -23.45 30.50
N GLN A 32 11.00 -22.35 29.78
CA GLN A 32 9.90 -21.56 29.24
C GLN A 32 9.04 -22.54 28.44
N ALA A 33 7.86 -22.84 28.95
CA ALA A 33 6.88 -23.63 28.22
C ALA A 33 6.72 -22.94 26.86
N GLN A 34 7.20 -23.61 25.80
CA GLN A 34 6.89 -23.21 24.44
C GLN A 34 5.36 -23.23 24.37
N THR A 35 4.76 -22.05 24.32
CA THR A 35 3.34 -21.91 24.10
C THR A 35 3.02 -22.68 22.82
N ALA A 36 2.22 -23.74 22.97
CA ALA A 36 1.86 -24.59 21.84
C ALA A 36 1.22 -23.71 20.74
N ALA A 37 1.57 -23.95 19.49
CA ALA A 37 1.01 -23.21 18.37
C ALA A 37 -0.53 -23.34 18.37
N ALA A 38 -1.23 -22.25 18.06
CA ALA A 38 -2.69 -22.28 17.98
C ALA A 38 -3.14 -23.32 16.94
N PRO A 39 -4.14 -24.16 17.24
CA PRO A 39 -4.65 -25.13 16.28
C PRO A 39 -5.30 -24.40 15.09
N ILE A 40 -5.16 -24.98 13.89
CA ILE A 40 -5.83 -24.47 12.68
C ILE A 40 -7.21 -25.08 12.59
N THR A 41 -8.22 -24.22 12.46
CA THR A 41 -9.56 -24.60 12.00
C THR A 41 -9.59 -24.46 10.49
N TRP A 42 -9.62 -25.59 9.78
CA TRP A 42 -9.73 -25.62 8.31
C TRP A 42 -11.17 -25.41 7.87
N GLU A 43 -11.36 -24.66 6.79
CA GLU A 43 -12.67 -24.32 6.24
C GLU A 43 -12.65 -24.25 4.72
N ASN A 44 -13.84 -24.25 4.13
CA ASN A 44 -13.97 -23.98 2.70
C ASN A 44 -13.58 -22.54 2.43
N CYS A 45 -12.77 -22.33 1.40
CA CYS A 45 -12.50 -20.97 0.95
C CYS A 45 -13.78 -20.28 0.49
N PRO A 46 -13.93 -18.96 0.73
CA PRO A 46 -15.11 -18.22 0.28
C PRO A 46 -15.26 -18.33 -1.25
N ALA A 47 -16.29 -19.05 -1.71
CA ALA A 47 -16.46 -19.38 -3.13
C ALA A 47 -16.52 -18.13 -4.03
N GLU A 48 -17.14 -17.05 -3.54
CA GLU A 48 -17.21 -15.75 -4.21
C GLU A 48 -15.82 -15.13 -4.46
N LYS A 49 -14.81 -15.49 -3.66
CA LYS A 49 -13.45 -14.96 -3.73
C LYS A 49 -12.48 -15.90 -4.44
N LEU A 50 -12.94 -17.08 -4.89
CA LEU A 50 -12.09 -18.12 -5.43
C LEU A 50 -12.53 -18.57 -6.83
N ASP A 51 -11.73 -18.25 -7.86
CA ASP A 51 -11.84 -18.85 -9.20
C ASP A 51 -10.58 -19.64 -9.60
N ARG A 52 -9.50 -19.53 -8.79
CA ARG A 52 -8.27 -20.30 -8.90
C ARG A 52 -8.43 -21.62 -8.12
N PRO A 53 -8.33 -22.79 -8.78
CA PRO A 53 -8.50 -24.06 -8.10
C PRO A 53 -7.33 -24.36 -7.16
N GLY A 54 -7.56 -25.24 -6.18
CA GLY A 54 -6.51 -25.79 -5.32
C GLY A 54 -6.23 -25.02 -4.02
N ALA A 55 -6.95 -23.92 -3.75
CA ALA A 55 -6.82 -23.23 -2.47
C ALA A 55 -7.45 -24.01 -1.31
N ARG A 56 -6.86 -23.85 -0.12
CA ARG A 56 -7.40 -24.22 1.19
C ARG A 56 -7.43 -22.97 2.06
N CYS A 57 -8.45 -22.86 2.90
CA CYS A 57 -8.58 -21.74 3.82
C CYS A 57 -8.70 -22.26 5.24
N GLY A 58 -8.27 -21.44 6.19
CA GLY A 58 -8.40 -21.74 7.60
C GLY A 58 -8.10 -20.52 8.44
N HIS A 59 -8.33 -20.65 9.74
CA HIS A 59 -8.06 -19.60 10.70
C HIS A 59 -7.47 -20.15 12.00
N ILE A 60 -6.83 -19.25 12.74
CA ILE A 60 -6.29 -19.47 14.08
C ILE A 60 -6.77 -18.37 15.03
N GLU A 61 -6.79 -18.67 16.33
CA GLU A 61 -6.99 -17.64 17.35
C GLU A 61 -5.64 -17.08 17.81
N VAL A 62 -5.55 -15.75 17.83
CA VAL A 62 -4.37 -15.00 18.28
C VAL A 62 -4.75 -13.95 19.31
N PRO A 63 -3.82 -13.45 20.14
CA PRO A 63 -4.10 -12.29 20.98
C PRO A 63 -4.54 -11.07 20.16
N GLU A 64 -5.58 -10.39 20.63
CA GLU A 64 -5.95 -9.07 20.12
C GLU A 64 -4.79 -8.10 20.36
N ASN A 65 -4.26 -8.09 21.59
CA ASN A 65 -3.09 -7.31 21.98
C ASN A 65 -1.93 -8.25 22.35
N TYR A 66 -0.85 -8.24 21.57
CA TYR A 66 0.32 -9.07 21.83
C TYR A 66 1.12 -8.67 23.08
N ALA A 67 0.94 -7.44 23.60
CA ALA A 67 1.48 -7.05 24.90
C ALA A 67 0.67 -7.64 26.08
N ASN A 68 -0.54 -8.16 25.82
CA ASN A 68 -1.35 -8.89 26.78
C ASN A 68 -1.82 -10.24 26.17
N PRO A 69 -0.93 -11.23 26.01
CA PRO A 69 -1.23 -12.46 25.30
C PRO A 69 -2.32 -13.32 25.94
N GLY A 70 -2.59 -13.15 27.25
CA GLY A 70 -3.68 -13.80 27.99
C GLY A 70 -5.03 -13.07 27.92
N GLY A 71 -5.09 -11.91 27.27
CA GLY A 71 -6.31 -11.13 27.10
C GLY A 71 -7.24 -11.65 26.00
N LYS A 72 -8.09 -10.75 25.49
CA LYS A 72 -9.05 -11.03 24.42
C LYS A 72 -8.34 -11.61 23.19
N LYS A 73 -8.99 -12.58 22.55
CA LYS A 73 -8.53 -13.21 21.31
C LYS A 73 -9.31 -12.69 20.11
N ILE A 74 -8.66 -12.74 18.95
CA ILE A 74 -9.27 -12.51 17.64
C ILE A 74 -8.97 -13.69 16.73
N THR A 75 -9.73 -13.78 15.65
CA THR A 75 -9.50 -14.76 14.59
C THR A 75 -8.64 -14.13 13.50
N VAL A 76 -7.62 -14.87 13.06
CA VAL A 76 -6.82 -14.53 11.88
C VAL A 76 -6.93 -15.69 10.89
N GLY A 77 -7.48 -15.37 9.72
CA GLY A 77 -7.64 -16.29 8.61
C GLY A 77 -6.49 -16.19 7.60
N PHE A 78 -6.36 -17.22 6.79
CA PHE A 78 -5.41 -17.28 5.70
C PHE A 78 -5.94 -18.10 4.53
N ILE A 79 -5.43 -17.81 3.34
CA ILE A 79 -5.57 -18.63 2.14
C ILE A 79 -4.23 -19.30 1.84
N GLN A 80 -4.27 -20.58 1.49
CA GLN A 80 -3.10 -21.41 1.20
C GLN A 80 -3.29 -22.14 -0.13
N PHE A 81 -2.29 -22.08 -0.99
CA PHE A 81 -2.13 -22.99 -2.13
C PHE A 81 -1.05 -24.00 -1.75
N PRO A 82 -1.45 -25.23 -1.34
CA PRO A 82 -0.54 -26.21 -0.79
C PRO A 82 0.37 -26.78 -1.88
N ASN A 83 1.64 -26.98 -1.54
CA ASN A 83 2.59 -27.72 -2.35
C ASN A 83 3.47 -28.56 -1.42
N ALA A 84 3.22 -29.87 -1.38
CA ALA A 84 3.83 -30.74 -0.38
C ALA A 84 5.37 -30.77 -0.54
N ASN A 85 6.09 -30.61 0.58
CA ASN A 85 7.55 -30.58 0.65
C ASN A 85 8.21 -29.36 -0.03
N ALA A 86 7.43 -28.40 -0.54
CA ALA A 86 7.96 -27.15 -1.05
C ALA A 86 8.22 -26.15 0.08
N GLU A 87 9.09 -25.17 -0.19
CA GLU A 87 9.23 -24.02 0.69
C GLU A 87 7.98 -23.14 0.61
N VAL A 88 7.68 -22.43 1.70
CA VAL A 88 6.50 -21.57 1.77
C VAL A 88 6.86 -20.12 1.46
N VAL A 89 6.03 -19.44 0.68
CA VAL A 89 6.11 -17.99 0.39
C VAL A 89 4.87 -17.32 1.00
N PHE A 90 5.09 -16.45 1.97
CA PHE A 90 4.06 -15.58 2.51
C PHE A 90 3.96 -14.33 1.65
N THR A 91 2.74 -13.95 1.31
CA THR A 91 2.48 -12.89 0.33
C THR A 91 1.51 -11.84 0.85
N ASN A 92 1.68 -10.57 0.43
CA ASN A 92 0.74 -9.49 0.72
C ASN A 92 0.59 -8.52 -0.46
N PRO A 93 -0.64 -8.16 -0.86
CA PRO A 93 -0.90 -7.24 -1.97
C PRO A 93 -0.63 -5.76 -1.65
N GLY A 94 -0.48 -5.41 -0.38
CA GLY A 94 -0.40 -4.03 0.06
C GLY A 94 -1.76 -3.39 0.35
N GLY A 95 -1.91 -2.11 -0.02
CA GLY A 95 -2.98 -1.23 0.45
C GLY A 95 -2.41 -0.09 1.32
N PRO A 96 -2.42 -0.16 2.67
CA PRO A 96 -3.01 -1.21 3.51
C PRO A 96 -4.52 -1.37 3.29
N GLY A 97 -5.08 -2.53 3.64
CA GLY A 97 -6.48 -2.86 3.38
C GLY A 97 -6.72 -3.88 2.26
N GLY A 98 -5.70 -4.20 1.45
CA GLY A 98 -5.81 -5.22 0.40
C GLY A 98 -6.03 -6.62 0.95
N GLY A 99 -7.09 -7.29 0.51
CA GLY A 99 -7.44 -8.66 0.93
C GLY A 99 -6.62 -9.74 0.21
N VAL A 100 -6.07 -10.69 0.98
CA VAL A 100 -5.28 -11.79 0.41
C VAL A 100 -6.17 -12.83 -0.29
N TYR A 101 -7.41 -12.99 0.16
CA TYR A 101 -8.36 -13.92 -0.46
C TYR A 101 -8.70 -13.51 -1.88
N GLU A 102 -9.03 -12.24 -2.13
CA GLU A 102 -9.35 -11.78 -3.49
C GLU A 102 -8.11 -11.75 -4.37
N TRP A 103 -6.99 -11.28 -3.82
CA TRP A 103 -5.75 -11.16 -4.58
C TRP A 103 -5.21 -12.52 -5.03
N LEU A 104 -5.11 -13.51 -4.13
CA LEU A 104 -4.62 -14.84 -4.48
C LEU A 104 -5.70 -15.78 -5.05
N GLY A 105 -6.95 -15.59 -4.65
CA GLY A 105 -8.05 -16.48 -5.02
C GLY A 105 -8.63 -16.21 -6.40
N LYS A 106 -8.47 -14.98 -6.93
CA LYS A 106 -8.93 -14.60 -8.28
C LYS A 106 -7.80 -14.60 -9.30
N LYS A 107 -8.01 -15.22 -10.46
CA LYS A 107 -7.11 -15.20 -11.63
C LYS A 107 -6.85 -13.77 -12.12
N ASN A 108 -7.84 -12.90 -12.01
CA ASN A 108 -7.73 -11.49 -12.36
C ASN A 108 -7.29 -10.60 -11.18
N GLY A 109 -7.22 -11.14 -9.95
CA GLY A 109 -6.75 -10.41 -8.76
C GLY A 109 -5.24 -10.21 -8.77
N THR A 110 -4.50 -11.26 -9.17
CA THR A 110 -3.06 -11.17 -9.48
C THR A 110 -2.67 -12.18 -10.55
N ARG A 111 -1.75 -11.79 -11.43
CA ARG A 111 -1.19 -12.65 -12.49
C ARG A 111 0.13 -13.28 -12.05
N LEU A 112 0.28 -13.58 -10.76
CA LEU A 112 1.39 -14.37 -10.22
C LEU A 112 1.63 -15.60 -11.12
N PRO A 113 2.88 -15.86 -11.53
CA PRO A 113 3.17 -16.90 -12.50
C PRO A 113 2.78 -18.27 -11.93
N GLN A 114 2.20 -19.14 -12.77
CA GLN A 114 1.86 -20.51 -12.38
C GLN A 114 3.08 -21.26 -11.83
N GLU A 115 4.27 -20.91 -12.30
CA GLU A 115 5.55 -21.43 -11.83
C GLU A 115 5.74 -21.24 -10.31
N LEU A 116 5.30 -20.10 -9.74
CA LEU A 116 5.34 -19.85 -8.29
C LEU A 116 4.56 -20.93 -7.52
N PHE A 117 3.31 -21.18 -7.93
CA PHE A 117 2.44 -22.17 -7.28
C PHE A 117 2.94 -23.61 -7.49
N SER A 118 3.67 -23.87 -8.56
CA SER A 118 4.26 -25.20 -8.83
C SER A 118 5.55 -25.48 -8.05
N GLN A 119 6.27 -24.43 -7.62
CA GLN A 119 7.56 -24.55 -6.94
C GLN A 119 7.49 -24.27 -5.44
N PHE A 120 6.46 -23.54 -4.99
CA PHE A 120 6.31 -23.10 -3.62
C PHE A 120 4.90 -23.39 -3.10
N GLU A 121 4.80 -23.57 -1.78
CA GLU A 121 3.53 -23.37 -1.08
C GLU A 121 3.28 -21.87 -0.97
N VAL A 122 2.13 -21.37 -1.43
CA VAL A 122 1.82 -19.93 -1.39
C VAL A 122 0.78 -19.67 -0.30
N VAL A 123 1.10 -18.79 0.64
CA VAL A 123 0.21 -18.42 1.75
C VAL A 123 -0.02 -16.91 1.73
N GLY A 124 -1.28 -16.51 1.87
CA GLY A 124 -1.65 -15.15 2.20
C GLY A 124 -2.33 -15.15 3.57
N VAL A 125 -1.74 -14.48 4.55
CA VAL A 125 -2.38 -14.28 5.86
C VAL A 125 -3.17 -12.98 5.79
N GLN A 126 -4.47 -13.07 6.06
CA GLN A 126 -5.36 -11.94 5.97
C GLN A 126 -5.05 -10.97 7.12
N PRO A 127 -4.75 -9.69 6.84
CA PRO A 127 -4.54 -8.73 7.90
C PRO A 127 -5.74 -8.61 8.83
N ARG A 128 -5.48 -8.55 10.14
CA ARG A 128 -6.49 -8.23 11.16
C ARG A 128 -7.26 -6.95 10.82
N GLY A 129 -8.55 -6.96 11.08
CA GLY A 129 -9.45 -5.84 10.78
C GLY A 129 -10.10 -5.94 9.39
N LEU A 130 -9.69 -6.89 8.56
CA LEU A 130 -10.35 -7.18 7.28
C LEU A 130 -11.31 -8.37 7.40
N VAL A 131 -12.21 -8.49 6.42
CA VAL A 131 -13.11 -9.65 6.34
C VAL A 131 -12.29 -10.93 6.20
N GLY A 132 -12.62 -11.93 7.03
CA GLY A 132 -11.84 -13.16 7.17
C GLY A 132 -10.71 -13.09 8.21
N SER A 133 -10.55 -11.98 8.94
CA SER A 133 -9.68 -11.85 10.13
C SER A 133 -10.21 -10.79 11.07
N THR A 134 -11.15 -11.19 11.97
CA THR A 134 -11.95 -10.32 12.84
C THR A 134 -12.10 -8.90 12.27
N PRO A 135 -13.07 -8.67 11.37
CA PRO A 135 -13.17 -7.39 10.66
C PRO A 135 -13.41 -6.23 11.63
N MET A 136 -12.93 -5.05 11.24
CA MET A 136 -13.34 -3.81 11.90
C MET A 136 -14.84 -3.60 11.71
N ASP A 137 -15.51 -3.25 12.80
CA ASP A 137 -16.92 -2.92 12.84
C ASP A 137 -17.07 -1.54 13.48
N CYS A 138 -17.00 -0.51 12.64
CA CYS A 138 -17.21 0.87 13.05
C CYS A 138 -18.54 1.35 12.45
N PRO A 139 -19.67 1.09 13.13
CA PRO A 139 -21.00 1.38 12.57
C PRO A 139 -21.14 2.87 12.30
N SER A 140 -21.90 3.24 11.27
CA SER A 140 -22.43 4.60 11.16
C SER A 140 -23.23 4.88 12.43
N SER A 141 -22.88 5.91 13.20
CA SER A 141 -23.58 6.22 14.44
C SER A 141 -24.85 7.00 14.10
N PRO A 142 -26.07 6.48 14.36
CA PRO A 142 -27.28 7.30 14.27
C PRO A 142 -27.15 8.45 15.27
N GLY A 143 -27.01 9.68 14.78
CA GLY A 143 -26.74 10.85 15.62
C GLY A 143 -25.27 11.24 15.73
N SER A 144 -24.35 10.67 14.92
CA SER A 144 -23.02 11.26 14.73
C SER A 144 -23.19 12.72 14.32
N ASN A 145 -22.60 13.63 15.09
CA ASN A 145 -22.59 15.04 14.76
C ASN A 145 -21.87 15.23 13.42
N PRO A 146 -22.55 15.72 12.36
CA PRO A 146 -21.91 15.93 11.06
C PRO A 146 -20.72 16.88 11.12
N VAL A 147 -20.71 17.80 12.10
CA VAL A 147 -19.57 18.69 12.36
C VAL A 147 -18.36 17.90 12.85
N ASP A 148 -18.54 16.87 13.67
CA ASP A 148 -17.43 16.04 14.17
C ASP A 148 -16.90 15.10 13.08
N GLU A 149 -17.78 14.54 12.24
CA GLU A 149 -17.35 13.76 11.06
C GLU A 149 -16.52 14.60 10.09
N PHE A 150 -16.82 15.90 10.02
CA PHE A 150 -16.15 16.84 9.14
C PHE A 150 -14.85 17.39 9.74
N THR A 151 -14.88 17.85 11.00
CA THR A 151 -13.73 18.50 11.66
C THR A 151 -12.81 17.53 12.37
N ASN A 152 -13.24 16.29 12.58
CA ASN A 152 -12.53 15.30 13.38
C ASN A 152 -12.69 13.86 12.84
N PRO A 153 -12.58 13.63 11.51
CA PRO A 153 -12.96 12.36 10.88
C PRO A 153 -12.22 11.13 11.45
N GLY A 154 -10.94 11.27 11.80
CA GLY A 154 -10.17 10.18 12.41
C GLY A 154 -10.64 9.86 13.84
N GLY A 155 -10.91 10.89 14.64
CA GLY A 155 -11.45 10.71 15.99
C GLY A 155 -12.89 10.17 15.98
N ALA A 156 -13.70 10.62 15.02
CA ALA A 156 -15.05 10.13 14.80
C ALA A 156 -15.04 8.64 14.42
N LEU A 157 -14.20 8.24 13.44
CA LEU A 157 -14.02 6.84 13.08
C LEU A 157 -13.63 5.99 14.29
N ARG A 158 -12.59 6.41 15.03
CA ARG A 158 -12.13 5.68 16.22
C ARG A 158 -13.23 5.53 17.25
N SER A 159 -13.98 6.60 17.53
CA SER A 159 -15.10 6.57 18.49
C SER A 159 -16.19 5.57 18.07
N ARG A 160 -16.50 5.49 16.77
CA ARG A 160 -17.45 4.49 16.25
C ARG A 160 -16.92 3.08 16.41
N CYS A 161 -15.64 2.82 16.11
CA CYS A 161 -15.03 1.51 16.30
C CYS A 161 -15.05 1.09 17.79
N GLU A 162 -14.67 2.00 18.68
CA GLU A 162 -14.66 1.75 20.14
C GLU A 162 -16.05 1.43 20.70
N SER A 163 -17.13 1.93 20.09
CA SER A 163 -18.51 1.63 20.51
C SER A 163 -18.91 0.17 20.33
N LYS A 164 -18.26 -0.56 19.41
CA LYS A 164 -18.55 -1.98 19.11
C LYS A 164 -17.41 -2.91 19.49
N GLN A 165 -16.18 -2.47 19.30
CA GLN A 165 -14.96 -3.25 19.51
C GLN A 165 -13.96 -2.47 20.36
N PRO A 166 -14.23 -2.26 21.67
CA PRO A 166 -13.36 -1.48 22.55
C PRO A 166 -11.91 -1.99 22.52
N GLY A 167 -10.97 -1.07 22.28
CA GLY A 167 -9.53 -1.30 22.24
C GLY A 167 -9.01 -1.96 20.96
N TYR A 168 -9.88 -2.45 20.06
CA TYR A 168 -9.43 -3.19 18.88
C TYR A 168 -8.80 -2.28 17.82
N ALA A 169 -9.31 -1.04 17.67
CA ALA A 169 -8.75 -0.07 16.74
C ALA A 169 -7.27 0.20 17.02
N ASP A 170 -6.86 0.19 18.29
CA ASP A 170 -5.46 0.37 18.72
C ASP A 170 -4.56 -0.80 18.31
N GLN A 171 -5.16 -1.97 18.05
CA GLN A 171 -4.42 -3.18 17.67
C GLN A 171 -4.29 -3.35 16.16
N ILE A 172 -4.87 -2.44 15.36
CA ILE A 172 -4.72 -2.40 13.90
C ILE A 172 -3.40 -1.72 13.58
N THR A 173 -2.33 -2.52 13.62
CA THR A 173 -0.95 -2.11 13.31
C THR A 173 -0.26 -3.18 12.47
N THR A 174 0.73 -2.75 11.70
CA THR A 174 1.63 -3.58 10.91
C THR A 174 2.48 -4.48 11.79
N GLU A 175 2.92 -4.00 12.96
CA GLU A 175 3.62 -4.85 13.93
C GLU A 175 2.76 -6.04 14.35
N ASN A 176 1.52 -5.79 14.74
CA ASN A 176 0.60 -6.86 15.15
C ASN A 176 0.27 -7.79 13.98
N THR A 177 0.13 -7.25 12.77
CA THR A 177 -0.06 -8.06 11.55
C THR A 177 1.16 -8.95 11.26
N ALA A 178 2.39 -8.48 11.50
CA ALA A 178 3.60 -9.29 11.39
C ALA A 178 3.67 -10.38 12.48
N ARG A 179 3.17 -10.11 13.68
CA ARG A 179 3.04 -11.13 14.73
C ARG A 179 1.98 -12.18 14.39
N ASP A 180 0.91 -11.80 13.69
CA ASP A 180 -0.07 -12.75 13.15
C ASP A 180 0.54 -13.69 12.11
N TRP A 181 1.41 -13.17 11.23
CA TRP A 181 2.19 -14.02 10.32
C TRP A 181 3.03 -15.05 11.07
N GLU A 182 3.62 -14.65 12.20
CA GLU A 182 4.44 -15.55 13.02
C GLU A 182 3.60 -16.65 13.67
N GLU A 183 2.40 -16.34 14.16
CA GLU A 183 1.48 -17.36 14.69
C GLU A 183 1.01 -18.32 13.59
N VAL A 184 0.65 -17.82 12.40
CA VAL A 184 0.27 -18.69 11.27
C VAL A 184 1.45 -19.57 10.82
N ARG A 185 2.68 -19.04 10.76
CA ARG A 185 3.88 -19.85 10.46
C ARG A 185 4.04 -21.00 11.45
N LYS A 186 3.91 -20.73 12.75
CA LYS A 186 4.01 -21.74 13.82
C LYS A 186 2.91 -22.79 13.66
N SER A 187 1.67 -22.37 13.45
CA SER A 187 0.52 -23.26 13.29
C SER A 187 0.62 -24.14 12.04
N LEU A 188 1.16 -23.61 10.94
CA LEU A 188 1.49 -24.39 9.74
C LEU A 188 2.72 -25.29 9.92
N LYS A 189 3.45 -25.20 11.04
CA LYS A 189 4.67 -25.96 11.35
C LYS A 189 5.78 -25.74 10.31
N ARG A 190 5.96 -24.50 9.87
CA ARG A 190 7.03 -24.13 8.93
C ARG A 190 8.18 -23.52 9.71
N GLU A 191 9.41 -24.02 9.59
CA GLU A 191 10.54 -23.46 10.37
C GLU A 191 10.95 -22.06 9.92
N THR A 192 10.91 -21.82 8.60
CA THR A 192 11.22 -20.57 7.94
C THR A 192 10.21 -20.30 6.82
N ILE A 193 10.11 -19.04 6.40
CA ILE A 193 9.29 -18.60 5.27
C ILE A 193 10.11 -17.77 4.29
N ASN A 194 9.71 -17.80 3.02
CA ASN A 194 10.03 -16.76 2.05
C ASN A 194 8.93 -15.68 2.10
N ILE A 195 9.25 -14.46 1.68
CA ILE A 195 8.34 -13.31 1.71
C ILE A 195 8.28 -12.65 0.34
N TYR A 196 7.06 -12.37 -0.14
CA TYR A 196 6.80 -11.42 -1.23
C TYR A 196 5.82 -10.35 -0.75
N GLY A 197 6.31 -9.12 -0.61
CA GLY A 197 5.49 -7.97 -0.25
C GLY A 197 5.38 -6.99 -1.40
N LEU A 198 4.15 -6.63 -1.78
CA LEU A 198 3.87 -5.53 -2.71
C LEU A 198 3.46 -4.28 -1.93
N SER A 199 4.01 -3.12 -2.25
CA SER A 199 3.54 -1.83 -1.71
C SER A 199 3.57 -1.80 -0.17
N TYR A 200 2.45 -1.62 0.53
CA TYR A 200 2.36 -1.81 1.98
C TYR A 200 2.91 -3.16 2.46
N GLY A 201 2.77 -4.21 1.66
CA GLY A 201 3.37 -5.51 1.89
C GLY A 201 4.89 -5.46 2.06
N THR A 202 5.59 -4.46 1.50
CA THR A 202 7.02 -4.25 1.73
C THR A 202 7.31 -3.83 3.18
N ILE A 203 6.43 -3.05 3.80
CA ILE A 203 6.55 -2.65 5.21
C ILE A 203 6.20 -3.81 6.13
N LEU A 204 5.14 -4.55 5.81
CA LEU A 204 4.76 -5.75 6.56
C LEU A 204 5.86 -6.82 6.49
N GLY A 205 6.35 -7.12 5.28
CA GLY A 205 7.41 -8.09 5.05
C GLY A 205 8.71 -7.70 5.75
N SER A 206 9.11 -6.44 5.64
CA SER A 206 10.30 -5.91 6.35
C SER A 206 10.13 -5.89 7.86
N SER A 207 8.93 -5.58 8.37
CA SER A 207 8.61 -5.64 9.80
C SER A 207 8.75 -7.07 10.34
N TYR A 208 8.18 -8.05 9.63
CA TYR A 208 8.34 -9.47 9.98
C TYR A 208 9.81 -9.88 9.97
N ALA A 209 10.55 -9.53 8.92
CA ALA A 209 11.96 -9.87 8.77
C ALA A 209 12.85 -9.23 9.85
N SER A 210 12.48 -8.03 10.35
CA SER A 210 13.19 -7.34 11.43
C SER A 210 12.87 -7.94 12.80
N LEU A 211 11.62 -8.33 13.04
CA LEU A 211 11.18 -8.95 14.31
C LEU A 211 11.62 -10.41 14.44
N PHE A 212 11.67 -11.15 13.33
CA PHE A 212 11.92 -12.58 13.29
C PHE A 212 12.99 -12.97 12.25
N PRO A 213 14.20 -12.37 12.27
CA PRO A 213 15.20 -12.55 11.20
C PRO A 213 15.64 -14.00 11.01
N ASN A 214 15.61 -14.81 12.08
CA ASN A 214 15.95 -16.24 12.03
C ASN A 214 14.84 -17.13 11.44
N ARG A 215 13.68 -16.55 11.10
CA ARG A 215 12.51 -17.25 10.52
C ARG A 215 12.30 -16.90 9.05
N VAL A 216 13.20 -16.13 8.46
CA VAL A 216 13.12 -15.69 7.05
C VAL A 216 14.23 -16.31 6.24
N LYS A 217 13.88 -16.84 5.06
CA LYS A 217 14.83 -17.37 4.09
C LYS A 217 15.17 -16.33 3.00
N HIS A 218 14.20 -15.97 2.16
CA HIS A 218 14.34 -14.93 1.14
C HIS A 218 13.20 -13.91 1.23
N THR A 219 13.51 -12.64 1.00
CA THR A 219 12.53 -11.53 1.02
C THR A 219 12.55 -10.77 -0.30
N VAL A 220 11.38 -10.57 -0.90
CA VAL A 220 11.14 -9.73 -2.08
C VAL A 220 10.25 -8.56 -1.69
N LEU A 221 10.71 -7.35 -1.97
CA LEU A 221 10.03 -6.10 -1.71
C LEU A 221 9.75 -5.41 -3.06
N ASP A 222 8.52 -5.48 -3.55
CA ASP A 222 8.12 -4.93 -4.85
C ASP A 222 7.34 -3.62 -4.63
N SER A 223 7.78 -2.53 -5.27
CA SER A 223 7.32 -1.17 -4.99
C SER A 223 7.52 -0.78 -3.52
N GLY A 224 8.80 -0.56 -3.17
CA GLY A 224 9.27 -0.27 -1.82
C GLY A 224 8.68 1.02 -1.24
N ILE A 225 7.99 0.90 -0.12
CA ILE A 225 7.59 2.08 0.65
C ILE A 225 8.78 2.59 1.48
N ASP A 226 9.00 3.89 1.43
CA ASP A 226 9.93 4.56 2.34
C ASP A 226 9.38 4.55 3.78
N PRO A 227 10.04 3.83 4.72
CA PRO A 227 9.56 3.72 6.10
C PRO A 227 9.63 5.05 6.87
N THR A 228 10.39 6.03 6.39
CA THR A 228 10.56 7.33 7.06
C THR A 228 9.45 8.33 6.71
N LEU A 229 8.66 8.05 5.66
CA LEU A 229 7.63 8.96 5.15
C LEU A 229 6.19 8.54 5.53
N GLN A 230 6.00 7.39 6.16
CA GLN A 230 4.67 6.88 6.46
C GLN A 230 3.87 7.81 7.38
N TRP A 231 2.56 8.00 7.22
CA TRP A 231 1.73 7.70 6.05
C TRP A 231 1.38 8.98 5.28
N SER A 232 1.28 10.11 5.98
CA SER A 232 0.90 11.40 5.39
C SER A 232 1.87 11.85 4.28
N GLU A 233 3.17 11.80 4.51
CA GLU A 233 4.14 12.30 3.52
C GLU A 233 4.20 11.43 2.26
N ILE A 234 4.03 10.11 2.37
CA ILE A 234 3.86 9.23 1.19
C ILE A 234 2.64 9.66 0.37
N MET A 235 1.49 9.82 1.02
CA MET A 235 0.26 10.21 0.34
C MET A 235 0.40 11.57 -0.36
N ALA A 236 1.06 12.54 0.30
CA ALA A 236 1.34 13.84 -0.30
C ALA A 236 2.24 13.74 -1.55
N ARG A 237 3.14 12.75 -1.62
CA ARG A 237 4.03 12.53 -2.78
C ARG A 237 3.37 11.78 -3.93
N GLN A 238 2.32 11.00 -3.67
CA GLN A 238 1.58 10.32 -4.73
C GLN A 238 0.86 11.30 -5.65
N GLU A 239 0.34 12.41 -5.13
CA GLU A 239 -0.45 13.38 -5.90
C GLU A 239 0.27 13.90 -7.17
N PRO A 240 1.47 14.49 -7.08
CA PRO A 240 2.22 14.86 -8.29
C PRO A 240 2.65 13.65 -9.13
N ALA A 241 2.96 12.51 -8.50
CA ALA A 241 3.39 11.32 -9.22
C ALA A 241 2.27 10.70 -10.09
N TYR A 242 1.02 10.73 -9.62
CA TYR A 242 -0.17 10.34 -10.39
C TYR A 242 -0.38 11.25 -11.60
N ARG A 243 -0.20 12.56 -11.45
CA ARG A 243 -0.26 13.50 -12.58
C ARG A 243 0.83 13.18 -13.61
N ASP A 244 2.05 12.96 -13.16
CA ASP A 244 3.19 12.73 -14.04
C ASP A 244 3.03 11.41 -14.82
N VAL A 245 2.55 10.34 -14.19
CA VAL A 245 2.26 9.07 -14.90
C VAL A 245 1.04 9.19 -15.83
N LEU A 246 0.06 10.05 -15.52
CA LEU A 246 -1.05 10.33 -16.44
C LEU A 246 -0.54 10.99 -17.73
N HIS A 247 0.38 11.94 -17.60
CA HIS A 247 1.02 12.58 -18.75
C HIS A 247 1.85 11.58 -19.57
N GLN A 248 2.54 10.65 -18.91
CA GLN A 248 3.25 9.56 -19.59
C GLN A 248 2.30 8.61 -20.31
N PHE A 249 1.16 8.28 -19.72
CA PHE A 249 0.12 7.50 -20.37
C PHE A 249 -0.36 8.17 -21.66
N PHE A 250 -0.63 9.48 -21.65
CA PHE A 250 -0.98 10.21 -22.87
C PHE A 250 0.15 10.20 -23.90
N GLY A 251 1.41 10.27 -23.47
CA GLY A 251 2.57 10.08 -24.33
C GLY A 251 2.64 8.70 -24.97
N TYR A 252 2.39 7.64 -24.20
CA TYR A 252 2.30 6.27 -24.70
C TYR A 252 1.20 6.14 -25.76
N VAL A 253 0.01 6.68 -25.50
CA VAL A 253 -1.10 6.64 -26.47
C VAL A 253 -0.75 7.40 -27.75
N ALA A 254 -0.14 8.57 -27.63
CA ALA A 254 0.26 9.40 -28.77
C ALA A 254 1.32 8.71 -29.65
N GLN A 255 2.30 8.04 -29.04
CA GLN A 255 3.30 7.23 -29.77
C GLN A 255 2.66 6.05 -30.53
N ASN A 256 1.47 5.64 -30.13
CA ASN A 256 0.71 4.53 -30.71
C ASN A 256 -0.55 5.04 -31.45
N ASP A 257 -0.54 6.28 -31.97
CA ASP A 257 -1.71 6.88 -32.63
C ASP A 257 -2.21 6.08 -33.84
N ALA A 258 -1.32 5.38 -34.56
CA ALA A 258 -1.71 4.48 -35.64
C ALA A 258 -2.70 3.38 -35.21
N LYS A 259 -2.74 3.05 -33.92
CA LYS A 259 -3.65 2.06 -33.32
C LYS A 259 -4.89 2.70 -32.69
N TYR A 260 -4.73 3.83 -32.01
CA TYR A 260 -5.80 4.41 -31.18
C TYR A 260 -6.55 5.57 -31.86
N HIS A 261 -5.92 6.28 -32.79
CA HIS A 261 -6.46 7.45 -33.49
C HIS A 261 -6.97 8.54 -32.54
N LEU A 262 -6.19 8.83 -31.49
CA LEU A 262 -6.52 9.81 -30.43
C LEU A 262 -5.68 11.10 -30.53
N GLY A 263 -4.73 11.15 -31.46
CA GLY A 263 -3.82 12.27 -31.70
C GLY A 263 -2.36 11.87 -31.52
N THR A 264 -1.48 12.52 -32.26
CA THR A 264 -0.03 12.25 -32.27
C THR A 264 0.76 13.00 -31.19
N THR A 265 0.08 13.78 -30.34
CA THR A 265 0.68 14.51 -29.21
C THR A 265 0.00 14.11 -27.91
N PRO A 266 0.72 14.12 -26.76
CA PRO A 266 0.09 13.88 -25.46
C PRO A 266 -1.05 14.86 -25.18
N TYR A 267 -0.92 16.12 -25.62
CA TYR A 267 -1.93 17.15 -25.46
C TYR A 267 -3.22 16.80 -26.21
N ALA A 268 -3.13 16.37 -27.48
CA ALA A 268 -4.29 15.96 -28.26
C ALA A 268 -5.02 14.77 -27.62
N VAL A 269 -4.28 13.76 -27.13
CA VAL A 269 -4.86 12.62 -26.41
C VAL A 269 -5.57 13.07 -25.14
N TYR A 270 -4.94 13.94 -24.33
CA TYR A 270 -5.58 14.51 -23.14
C TYR A 270 -6.90 15.21 -23.50
N ARG A 271 -6.95 15.98 -24.60
CA ARG A 271 -8.18 16.65 -25.03
C ARG A 271 -9.29 15.65 -25.33
N LYS A 272 -8.98 14.55 -26.04
CA LYS A 272 -9.96 13.46 -26.29
C LYS A 272 -10.44 12.80 -25.00
N TRP A 273 -9.53 12.52 -24.07
CA TRP A 273 -9.89 11.98 -22.76
C TRP A 273 -10.77 12.95 -21.97
N ALA A 274 -10.43 14.23 -21.92
CA ALA A 274 -11.18 15.25 -21.20
C ALA A 274 -12.58 15.47 -21.79
N ASP A 275 -12.71 15.46 -23.12
CA ASP A 275 -13.99 15.55 -23.81
C ASP A 275 -14.87 14.34 -23.51
N ALA A 276 -14.30 13.13 -23.46
CA ALA A 276 -15.02 11.91 -23.11
C ALA A 276 -15.48 11.91 -21.63
N VAL A 277 -14.63 12.35 -20.70
CA VAL A 277 -15.00 12.52 -19.28
C VAL A 277 -16.13 13.54 -19.14
N LYS A 278 -16.06 14.67 -19.86
CA LYS A 278 -17.10 15.69 -19.87
C LYS A 278 -18.41 15.18 -20.47
N ALA A 279 -18.35 14.37 -21.53
CA ALA A 279 -19.53 13.78 -22.15
C ALA A 279 -20.27 12.84 -21.18
N GLN A 280 -19.54 12.06 -20.36
CA GLN A 280 -20.13 11.17 -19.35
C GLN A 280 -20.68 11.93 -18.13
N SER A 281 -19.93 12.91 -17.63
CA SER A 281 -20.22 13.55 -16.33
C SER A 281 -20.93 14.91 -16.43
N GLY A 282 -20.90 15.55 -17.59
CA GLY A 282 -21.28 16.96 -17.77
C GLY A 282 -20.26 17.97 -17.24
N VAL A 283 -19.13 17.51 -16.69
CA VAL A 283 -18.12 18.34 -16.03
C VAL A 283 -16.76 18.14 -16.69
N THR A 284 -16.08 19.24 -17.03
CA THR A 284 -14.69 19.17 -17.54
C THR A 284 -13.77 18.68 -16.42
N PRO A 285 -12.85 17.73 -16.65
CA PRO A 285 -11.94 17.29 -15.59
C PRO A 285 -11.03 18.43 -15.11
N SER A 286 -10.70 18.42 -13.81
CA SER A 286 -9.83 19.44 -13.19
C SER A 286 -8.33 19.23 -13.46
N VAL A 287 -7.96 18.06 -13.97
CA VAL A 287 -6.57 17.67 -14.18
C VAL A 287 -5.93 18.52 -15.27
N ALA A 288 -4.73 19.04 -15.04
CA ALA A 288 -4.05 19.87 -16.03
C ALA A 288 -3.53 19.03 -17.23
N PRO A 289 -3.59 19.59 -18.46
CA PRO A 289 -3.05 18.93 -19.64
C PRO A 289 -1.52 18.74 -19.55
N PRO A 290 -0.95 17.76 -20.27
CA PRO A 290 0.48 17.75 -20.58
C PRO A 290 0.85 18.97 -21.45
N LYS A 291 2.14 19.29 -21.56
CA LYS A 291 2.58 20.43 -22.38
C LYS A 291 2.16 20.26 -23.85
N ALA A 292 1.55 21.29 -24.40
CA ALA A 292 1.28 21.45 -25.82
C ALA A 292 2.58 21.63 -26.61
N THR A 293 2.55 21.23 -27.87
CA THR A 293 3.60 21.38 -28.88
C THR A 293 3.12 22.29 -30.01
N ALA A 294 3.98 22.60 -30.98
CA ALA A 294 3.57 23.39 -32.16
C ALA A 294 2.43 22.73 -32.96
N ALA A 295 2.30 21.40 -32.91
CA ALA A 295 1.23 20.66 -33.57
C ALA A 295 -0.15 20.86 -32.89
N ASP A 296 -0.17 21.37 -31.66
CA ASP A 296 -1.39 21.59 -30.86
C ASP A 296 -1.93 23.02 -30.97
N LEU A 297 -1.20 23.91 -31.67
CA LEU A 297 -1.63 25.29 -31.84
C LEU A 297 -2.96 25.36 -32.62
N PRO A 298 -3.90 26.22 -32.20
CA PRO A 298 -5.15 26.44 -32.92
C PRO A 298 -4.94 26.75 -34.41
N ALA A 299 -5.90 26.34 -35.23
CA ALA A 299 -5.86 26.66 -36.65
C ALA A 299 -5.79 28.18 -36.87
N GLY A 300 -4.83 28.63 -37.70
CA GLY A 300 -4.59 30.04 -37.96
C GLY A 300 -3.55 30.70 -37.04
N THR A 301 -3.06 30.01 -36.00
CA THR A 301 -2.03 30.53 -35.08
C THR A 301 -0.68 29.84 -35.23
N GLN A 302 -0.52 28.94 -36.21
CA GLN A 302 0.73 28.18 -36.41
C GLN A 302 1.96 29.08 -36.66
N GLY A 303 1.74 30.29 -37.21
CA GLY A 303 2.79 31.29 -37.42
C GLY A 303 3.38 31.89 -36.13
N ALA A 304 2.73 31.70 -34.97
CA ALA A 304 3.22 32.18 -33.68
C ALA A 304 4.43 31.37 -33.13
N GLY A 305 4.71 30.21 -33.71
CA GLY A 305 5.86 29.37 -33.34
C GLY A 305 5.93 29.05 -31.86
N GLN A 306 7.15 29.02 -31.30
CA GLN A 306 7.39 28.69 -29.89
C GLN A 306 6.72 29.69 -28.93
N ALA A 307 6.63 30.97 -29.30
CA ALA A 307 5.96 31.98 -28.46
C ALA A 307 4.47 31.67 -28.28
N GLY A 308 3.81 31.16 -29.33
CA GLY A 308 2.43 30.66 -29.24
C GLY A 308 2.30 29.45 -28.31
N VAL A 309 3.25 28.50 -28.41
CA VAL A 309 3.28 27.29 -27.56
C VAL A 309 3.49 27.65 -26.09
N ASP A 310 4.42 28.57 -25.81
CA ASP A 310 4.71 29.03 -24.45
C ASP A 310 3.52 29.79 -23.85
N ALA A 311 2.87 30.65 -24.65
CA ALA A 311 1.65 31.35 -24.24
C ALA A 311 0.53 30.35 -23.90
N MET A 312 0.28 29.37 -24.77
CA MET A 312 -0.71 28.32 -24.53
C MET A 312 -0.39 27.53 -23.25
N ASN A 313 0.83 27.03 -23.12
CA ASN A 313 1.25 26.26 -21.94
C ASN A 313 1.18 27.06 -20.62
N SER A 314 1.32 28.39 -20.67
CA SER A 314 1.21 29.25 -19.49
C SER A 314 -0.23 29.38 -18.97
N VAL A 315 -1.23 29.27 -19.86
CA VAL A 315 -2.65 29.48 -19.50
C VAL A 315 -3.42 28.17 -19.31
N GLU A 316 -2.99 27.08 -19.95
CA GLU A 316 -3.70 25.80 -19.98
C GLU A 316 -4.06 25.22 -18.60
N PRO A 317 -3.16 25.19 -17.59
CA PRO A 317 -3.51 24.70 -16.26
C PRO A 317 -4.63 25.52 -15.60
N GLY A 318 -4.58 26.85 -15.72
CA GLY A 318 -5.62 27.75 -15.20
C GLY A 318 -6.94 27.59 -15.95
N ARG A 319 -6.88 27.37 -17.27
CA ARG A 319 -8.05 27.11 -18.11
C ARG A 319 -8.79 25.84 -17.68
N ALA A 320 -8.08 24.73 -17.47
CA ALA A 320 -8.71 23.47 -17.05
C ALA A 320 -9.44 23.59 -15.70
N GLN A 321 -8.82 24.27 -14.73
CA GLN A 321 -9.44 24.54 -13.43
C GLN A 321 -10.65 25.46 -13.54
N ALA A 322 -10.56 26.54 -14.33
CA ALA A 322 -11.66 27.46 -14.55
C ALA A 322 -12.85 26.79 -15.26
N GLU A 323 -12.58 25.95 -16.27
CA GLU A 323 -13.62 25.17 -16.97
C GLU A 323 -14.26 24.13 -16.05
N ASN A 324 -13.49 23.45 -15.20
CA ASN A 324 -14.05 22.55 -14.20
C ASN A 324 -15.00 23.31 -13.26
N ALA A 325 -14.55 24.41 -12.66
CA ALA A 325 -15.38 25.21 -11.76
C ALA A 325 -16.65 25.73 -12.45
N GLY A 326 -16.53 26.28 -13.66
CA GLY A 326 -17.66 26.79 -14.43
C GLY A 326 -18.66 25.70 -14.84
N THR A 327 -18.17 24.54 -15.26
CA THR A 327 -19.05 23.41 -15.60
C THR A 327 -19.72 22.82 -14.36
N GLN A 328 -19.05 22.73 -13.21
CA GLN A 328 -19.68 22.28 -11.97
C GLN A 328 -20.82 23.20 -11.49
N LEU A 329 -20.67 24.52 -11.62
CA LEU A 329 -21.72 25.48 -11.26
C LEU A 329 -22.99 25.31 -12.11
N THR A 330 -22.84 24.86 -13.36
CA THR A 330 -23.94 24.70 -14.32
C THR A 330 -24.45 23.27 -14.42
N ALA A 331 -23.72 22.30 -13.88
CA ALA A 331 -24.01 20.87 -14.01
C ALA A 331 -25.11 20.34 -13.07
N GLY A 332 -25.73 21.19 -12.24
CA GLY A 332 -26.87 20.80 -11.39
C GLY A 332 -26.55 19.70 -10.38
N GLY A 333 -25.33 19.71 -9.82
CA GLY A 333 -24.88 18.72 -8.82
C GLY A 333 -24.10 17.53 -9.37
N LYS A 334 -23.96 17.39 -10.70
CA LYS A 334 -23.03 16.40 -11.27
C LYS A 334 -21.58 16.78 -10.97
N SER A 335 -20.70 15.77 -10.93
CA SER A 335 -19.27 15.92 -10.71
C SER A 335 -18.48 15.05 -11.68
N GLN A 336 -17.21 15.37 -11.89
CA GLN A 336 -16.30 14.54 -12.70
C GLN A 336 -16.18 13.08 -12.19
N GLN A 337 -16.49 12.82 -10.91
CA GLN A 337 -16.52 11.45 -10.35
C GLN A 337 -17.66 10.59 -10.90
N SER A 338 -18.67 11.19 -11.53
CA SER A 338 -19.73 10.44 -12.23
C SER A 338 -19.27 9.84 -13.57
N SER A 339 -18.07 10.18 -14.05
CA SER A 339 -17.48 9.56 -15.24
C SER A 339 -16.82 8.23 -14.88
N PHE A 340 -17.34 7.14 -15.46
CA PHE A 340 -16.68 5.83 -15.42
C PHE A 340 -15.28 5.89 -16.00
N LEU A 341 -15.06 6.61 -17.10
CA LEU A 341 -13.73 6.76 -17.70
C LEU A 341 -12.75 7.45 -16.74
N MET A 342 -13.17 8.48 -16.01
CA MET A 342 -12.34 9.16 -15.01
C MET A 342 -11.90 8.21 -13.89
N LEU A 343 -12.87 7.51 -13.29
CA LEU A 343 -12.61 6.55 -12.21
C LEU A 343 -11.75 5.37 -12.69
N TYR A 344 -12.05 4.84 -13.89
CA TYR A 344 -11.30 3.76 -14.52
C TYR A 344 -9.85 4.18 -14.81
N THR A 345 -9.66 5.39 -15.35
CA THR A 345 -8.32 5.94 -15.59
C THR A 345 -7.56 6.00 -14.29
N HIS A 346 -8.11 6.63 -13.24
CA HIS A 346 -7.43 6.72 -11.94
C HIS A 346 -7.07 5.35 -11.35
N ALA A 347 -8.01 4.40 -11.35
CA ALA A 347 -7.81 3.07 -10.77
C ALA A 347 -6.75 2.23 -11.50
N PHE A 348 -6.67 2.32 -12.84
CA PHE A 348 -5.78 1.48 -13.65
C PHE A 348 -4.50 2.15 -14.09
N LEU A 349 -4.33 3.44 -13.86
CA LEU A 349 -3.12 4.15 -14.24
C LEU A 349 -1.82 3.56 -13.63
N PRO A 350 -1.79 3.10 -12.36
CA PRO A 350 -0.61 2.42 -11.80
C PRO A 350 -0.32 1.06 -12.44
N MET A 351 -1.26 0.50 -13.19
CA MET A 351 -1.16 -0.81 -13.84
C MET A 351 -0.85 -0.63 -15.32
N ALA A 352 0.42 -0.39 -15.67
CA ALA A 352 0.84 -0.10 -17.05
C ALA A 352 0.39 -1.15 -18.08
N TYR A 353 0.31 -2.43 -17.71
CA TYR A 353 -0.23 -3.50 -18.55
C TYR A 353 -1.73 -3.30 -18.95
N LYS A 354 -2.45 -2.40 -18.27
CA LYS A 354 -3.85 -2.00 -18.57
C LYS A 354 -3.97 -0.74 -19.43
N TRP A 355 -2.87 -0.08 -19.78
CA TRP A 355 -2.92 1.18 -20.54
C TRP A 355 -3.56 1.02 -21.93
N ASP A 356 -3.40 -0.13 -22.59
CA ASP A 356 -4.14 -0.44 -23.83
C ASP A 356 -5.66 -0.34 -23.62
N THR A 357 -6.16 -0.88 -22.51
CA THR A 357 -7.59 -0.87 -22.19
C THR A 357 -8.09 0.54 -21.91
N ILE A 358 -7.33 1.34 -21.17
CA ILE A 358 -7.67 2.77 -20.93
C ILE A 358 -7.71 3.53 -22.27
N ALA A 359 -6.72 3.34 -23.14
CA ALA A 359 -6.66 4.00 -24.44
C ALA A 359 -7.86 3.65 -25.34
N ARG A 360 -8.24 2.37 -25.38
CA ARG A 360 -9.45 1.92 -26.10
C ARG A 360 -10.72 2.49 -25.49
N ALA A 361 -10.79 2.64 -24.16
CA ALA A 361 -11.93 3.24 -23.50
C ALA A 361 -12.05 4.74 -23.77
N ILE A 362 -10.96 5.46 -24.04
CA ILE A 362 -11.05 6.84 -24.54
C ILE A 362 -11.67 6.88 -25.94
N ALA A 363 -11.26 5.96 -26.82
CA ALA A 363 -11.81 5.86 -28.18
C ALA A 363 -13.27 5.37 -28.19
N ASN A 364 -13.66 4.52 -27.23
CA ASN A 364 -15.02 4.03 -27.03
C ASN A 364 -15.39 4.03 -25.53
N PRO A 365 -15.99 5.12 -25.02
CA PRO A 365 -16.29 5.28 -23.59
C PRO A 365 -17.22 4.23 -22.99
N LYS A 366 -17.99 3.49 -23.81
CA LYS A 366 -18.81 2.36 -23.34
C LYS A 366 -17.96 1.21 -22.77
N LEU A 367 -16.74 1.03 -23.27
CA LEU A 367 -15.82 0.01 -22.75
C LEU A 367 -15.43 0.28 -21.30
N ALA A 368 -15.24 1.54 -20.89
CA ALA A 368 -14.97 1.87 -19.48
C ALA A 368 -16.17 1.55 -18.58
N GLU A 369 -17.40 1.76 -19.09
CA GLU A 369 -18.61 1.45 -18.35
C GLU A 369 -18.80 -0.06 -18.19
N GLU A 370 -18.70 -0.83 -19.28
CA GLU A 370 -18.79 -2.30 -19.26
C GLU A 370 -17.67 -2.92 -18.40
N ASP A 371 -16.43 -2.44 -18.53
CA ASP A 371 -15.31 -2.95 -17.73
C ASP A 371 -15.48 -2.63 -16.25
N LEU A 372 -15.86 -1.39 -15.86
CA LEU A 372 -16.13 -1.08 -14.46
C LEU A 372 -17.34 -1.84 -13.92
N GLN A 373 -18.38 -2.04 -14.73
CA GLN A 373 -19.53 -2.90 -14.40
C GLN A 373 -19.15 -4.39 -14.33
N SER A 374 -18.08 -4.83 -14.99
CA SER A 374 -17.58 -6.20 -14.87
C SER A 374 -16.63 -6.37 -13.66
N LEU A 375 -15.85 -5.32 -13.34
CA LEU A 375 -15.02 -5.25 -12.13
C LEU A 375 -15.88 -5.15 -10.88
N GLY A 376 -17.06 -4.56 -11.02
CA GLY A 376 -18.13 -4.66 -10.06
C GLY A 376 -19.39 -5.09 -10.78
N GLU A 377 -19.59 -6.40 -11.03
CA GLU A 377 -20.96 -6.93 -11.13
C GLU A 377 -21.68 -6.40 -9.90
N LEU A 378 -22.48 -5.35 -10.10
CA LEU A 378 -23.23 -4.60 -9.10
C LEU A 378 -24.43 -5.43 -8.65
N ASP A 379 -24.23 -6.73 -8.37
CA ASP A 379 -24.84 -7.28 -7.18
C ASP A 379 -24.10 -6.65 -5.99
N VAL A 380 -24.43 -5.38 -5.72
CA VAL A 380 -24.03 -4.67 -4.52
C VAL A 380 -24.83 -5.32 -3.40
N ASN A 381 -24.30 -6.44 -2.94
CA ASN A 381 -24.84 -7.13 -1.80
C ASN A 381 -24.14 -6.64 -0.53
N ASP A 382 -24.78 -6.89 0.60
CA ASP A 382 -24.30 -6.46 1.92
C ASP A 382 -22.89 -7.00 2.21
N ALA A 383 -22.52 -8.16 1.68
CA ALA A 383 -21.19 -8.74 1.89
C ALA A 383 -20.08 -7.94 1.20
N LYS A 384 -20.29 -7.49 -0.05
CA LYS A 384 -19.32 -6.63 -0.76
C LYS A 384 -19.22 -5.25 -0.11
N ILE A 385 -20.35 -4.65 0.29
CA ILE A 385 -20.35 -3.37 1.02
C ILE A 385 -19.57 -3.51 2.33
N LYS A 386 -19.83 -4.58 3.09
CA LYS A 386 -19.13 -4.85 4.35
C LYS A 386 -17.62 -5.04 4.14
N ALA A 387 -17.21 -5.77 3.11
CA ALA A 387 -15.80 -5.96 2.79
C ALA A 387 -15.11 -4.65 2.42
N ALA A 388 -15.71 -3.84 1.54
CA ALA A 388 -15.18 -2.53 1.17
C ALA A 388 -15.12 -1.58 2.38
N THR A 389 -16.15 -1.59 3.22
CA THR A 389 -16.21 -0.76 4.44
C THR A 389 -15.13 -1.16 5.42
N ALA A 390 -14.98 -2.46 5.72
CA ALA A 390 -13.93 -2.95 6.60
C ALA A 390 -12.53 -2.63 6.05
N SER A 391 -12.33 -2.74 4.74
CA SER A 391 -11.07 -2.36 4.08
C SER A 391 -10.73 -0.88 4.28
N LEU A 392 -11.67 0.02 4.03
CA LEU A 392 -11.46 1.46 4.20
C LEU A 392 -11.23 1.84 5.66
N GLN A 393 -12.01 1.26 6.58
CA GLN A 393 -11.86 1.49 8.01
C GLN A 393 -10.51 0.99 8.53
N MET A 394 -10.09 -0.21 8.10
CA MET A 394 -8.80 -0.78 8.44
C MET A 394 -7.65 0.06 7.89
N GLN A 395 -7.72 0.45 6.61
CA GLN A 395 -6.71 1.28 5.96
C GLN A 395 -6.53 2.61 6.71
N GLN A 396 -7.62 3.34 6.93
CA GLN A 396 -7.56 4.64 7.63
C GLN A 396 -7.06 4.47 9.06
N THR A 397 -7.58 3.49 9.82
CA THR A 397 -7.16 3.24 11.20
C THR A 397 -5.68 2.90 11.29
N MET A 398 -5.19 2.00 10.44
CA MET A 398 -3.78 1.62 10.38
C MET A 398 -2.90 2.83 10.06
N MET A 399 -3.24 3.59 9.02
CA MET A 399 -2.46 4.77 8.62
C MET A 399 -2.39 5.80 9.76
N CYS A 400 -3.50 6.02 10.47
CA CYS A 400 -3.53 6.96 11.60
C CYS A 400 -2.79 6.44 12.84
N ASN A 401 -2.82 5.13 13.09
CA ASN A 401 -2.09 4.52 14.22
C ASN A 401 -0.57 4.58 14.04
N GLU A 402 -0.08 4.61 12.80
CA GLU A 402 1.34 4.42 12.46
C GLU A 402 2.01 5.63 11.81
N SER A 403 1.28 6.71 11.48
CA SER A 403 1.88 7.86 10.80
C SER A 403 3.04 8.44 11.61
N VAL A 404 4.24 8.42 11.02
CA VAL A 404 5.50 8.86 11.61
C VAL A 404 5.85 10.31 11.25
N THR A 405 5.32 10.82 10.14
CA THR A 405 5.54 12.18 9.65
C THR A 405 4.47 13.16 10.10
N ALA A 406 4.86 14.38 10.41
CA ALA A 406 3.91 15.48 10.61
C ALA A 406 3.15 15.77 9.30
N PRO A 407 1.83 15.99 9.37
CA PRO A 407 1.04 16.28 8.18
C PRO A 407 1.30 17.70 7.63
N ARG A 408 0.99 17.91 6.35
CA ARG A 408 1.10 19.22 5.68
C ARG A 408 -0.16 20.05 5.92
N ALA A 409 -0.33 20.59 7.13
CA ALA A 409 -1.54 21.29 7.54
C ALA A 409 -1.90 22.51 6.64
N ASN A 410 -0.91 23.12 5.98
CA ASN A 410 -1.11 24.20 5.00
C ASN A 410 -1.90 23.74 3.76
N GLU A 411 -1.99 22.44 3.49
CA GLU A 411 -2.76 21.85 2.39
C GLU A 411 -4.24 21.61 2.75
N ILE A 412 -4.67 21.81 4.01
CA ILE A 412 -6.07 21.60 4.43
C ILE A 412 -7.07 22.41 3.57
N PRO A 413 -6.85 23.71 3.25
CA PRO A 413 -7.75 24.45 2.38
C PRO A 413 -7.89 23.82 0.99
N ARG A 414 -6.79 23.30 0.45
CA ARG A 414 -6.76 22.61 -0.85
C ARG A 414 -7.44 21.25 -0.77
N ALA A 415 -7.28 20.53 0.34
CA ALA A 415 -7.98 19.28 0.63
C ALA A 415 -9.50 19.48 0.65
N TYR A 416 -9.99 20.55 1.30
CA TYR A 416 -11.41 20.90 1.27
C TYR A 416 -11.89 21.34 -0.10
N TRP A 417 -11.10 22.15 -0.82
CA TRP A 417 -11.42 22.51 -2.20
C TRP A 417 -11.57 21.28 -3.07
N THR A 418 -10.65 20.31 -2.97
CA THR A 418 -10.76 19.09 -3.77
C THR A 418 -11.94 18.23 -3.36
N MET A 419 -12.23 18.09 -2.06
CA MET A 419 -13.33 17.27 -1.57
C MET A 419 -14.71 17.82 -1.95
N PHE A 420 -14.93 19.13 -1.86
CA PHE A 420 -16.26 19.72 -2.02
C PHE A 420 -16.47 20.43 -3.35
N VAL A 421 -15.42 21.03 -3.89
CA VAL A 421 -15.52 21.83 -5.12
C VAL A 421 -15.08 21.00 -6.31
N SER A 422 -13.80 20.66 -6.44
CA SER A 422 -13.36 19.98 -7.67
C SER A 422 -13.81 18.52 -7.73
N LYS A 423 -13.95 17.83 -6.60
CA LYS A 423 -14.21 16.39 -6.51
C LYS A 423 -13.24 15.58 -7.38
N ASP A 424 -11.96 15.90 -7.30
CA ASP A 424 -10.94 15.31 -8.18
C ASP A 424 -10.43 13.99 -7.59
N PRO A 425 -10.70 12.83 -8.22
CA PRO A 425 -10.26 11.54 -7.71
C PRO A 425 -8.73 11.37 -7.68
N PHE A 426 -7.97 12.11 -8.51
CA PHE A 426 -6.49 12.02 -8.53
C PHE A 426 -5.81 12.72 -7.36
N THR A 427 -6.52 13.60 -6.66
CA THR A 427 -5.95 14.43 -5.59
C THR A 427 -6.63 14.26 -4.25
N THR A 428 -7.92 13.88 -4.23
CA THR A 428 -8.73 13.85 -3.00
C THR A 428 -8.14 12.94 -1.94
N GLY A 429 -7.88 11.66 -2.26
CA GLY A 429 -7.37 10.71 -1.27
C GLY A 429 -5.98 11.09 -0.74
N GLN A 430 -5.12 11.54 -1.64
CA GLN A 430 -3.73 11.94 -1.37
C GLN A 430 -3.68 13.17 -0.48
N LEU A 431 -4.47 14.21 -0.79
CA LEU A 431 -4.50 15.45 0.00
C LEU A 431 -5.18 15.26 1.34
N LEU A 432 -6.25 14.47 1.44
CA LEU A 432 -6.91 14.20 2.73
C LEU A 432 -5.96 13.55 3.74
N HIS A 433 -5.16 12.57 3.30
CA HIS A 433 -4.17 11.92 4.18
C HIS A 433 -2.90 12.76 4.35
N GLY A 434 -2.40 13.38 3.27
CA GLY A 434 -1.19 14.19 3.27
C GLY A 434 -1.28 15.46 4.11
N SER A 435 -2.45 16.11 4.12
CA SER A 435 -2.76 17.26 4.99
C SER A 435 -3.03 16.88 6.44
N GLY A 436 -3.17 15.58 6.74
CA GLY A 436 -3.52 15.06 8.07
C GLY A 436 -5.01 15.10 8.40
N LEU A 437 -5.84 15.69 7.52
CA LEU A 437 -7.27 15.84 7.75
C LEU A 437 -7.94 14.48 8.00
N ALA A 438 -7.61 13.44 7.21
CA ALA A 438 -8.17 12.09 7.36
C ALA A 438 -7.91 11.46 8.74
N CYS A 439 -6.82 11.84 9.42
CA CYS A 439 -6.46 11.34 10.75
C CYS A 439 -6.75 12.32 11.88
N GLN A 440 -7.36 13.48 11.58
CA GLN A 440 -7.67 14.48 12.59
C GLN A 440 -8.53 13.87 13.71
N GLY A 441 -8.05 13.97 14.95
CA GLY A 441 -8.68 13.38 16.13
C GLY A 441 -8.24 11.96 16.49
N ALA A 442 -7.63 11.24 15.56
CA ALA A 442 -7.04 9.94 15.85
C ALA A 442 -5.65 10.14 16.46
N LYS A 443 -5.38 9.43 17.57
CA LYS A 443 -4.04 9.41 18.16
C LYS A 443 -3.21 8.32 17.48
N ARG A 444 -1.96 8.63 17.18
CA ARG A 444 -0.95 7.63 16.84
C ARG A 444 -0.79 6.67 18.03
N VAL A 445 -0.67 5.38 17.73
CA VAL A 445 -0.59 4.31 18.73
C VAL A 445 0.82 3.72 18.82
N THR A 446 1.51 3.61 17.69
CA THR A 446 2.85 3.02 17.64
C THR A 446 3.78 3.85 16.77
N PRO A 447 5.09 3.87 17.07
CA PRO A 447 6.06 4.42 16.16
C PRO A 447 6.31 3.58 14.90
N GLY A 448 5.80 2.35 14.87
CA GLY A 448 6.13 1.35 13.85
C GLY A 448 7.36 0.53 14.23
N VAL A 449 7.59 -0.57 13.51
CA VAL A 449 8.79 -1.41 13.69
C VAL A 449 9.99 -0.69 13.09
N LYS A 450 11.08 -0.57 13.85
CA LYS A 450 12.36 -0.15 13.29
C LYS A 450 12.88 -1.24 12.35
N LEU A 451 12.88 -0.95 11.06
CA LEU A 451 13.33 -1.90 10.04
C LEU A 451 14.85 -2.12 10.12
N ASP A 452 15.27 -3.37 10.08
CA ASP A 452 16.67 -3.80 10.15
C ASP A 452 16.88 -5.14 9.44
N GLY A 453 17.55 -5.11 8.28
CA GLY A 453 17.93 -6.30 7.52
C GLY A 453 19.32 -6.87 7.86
N SER A 454 20.03 -6.31 8.84
CA SER A 454 21.41 -6.71 9.16
C SER A 454 21.53 -8.17 9.58
N ALA A 455 20.54 -8.68 10.32
CA ALA A 455 20.49 -10.06 10.82
C ALA A 455 20.00 -11.09 9.77
N LEU A 456 19.56 -10.65 8.58
CA LEU A 456 19.13 -11.56 7.52
C LEU A 456 20.32 -12.23 6.85
N LYS A 457 20.27 -13.57 6.76
CA LYS A 457 21.31 -14.39 6.11
C LYS A 457 21.44 -14.09 4.62
N VAL A 458 20.32 -13.87 3.95
CA VAL A 458 20.24 -13.46 2.54
C VAL A 458 19.65 -12.07 2.49
N LYS A 459 20.30 -11.18 1.75
CA LYS A 459 19.84 -9.79 1.62
C LYS A 459 18.59 -9.70 0.75
N PRO A 460 17.57 -8.92 1.16
CA PRO A 460 16.34 -8.79 0.40
C PRO A 460 16.56 -8.34 -1.05
N LEU A 461 15.70 -8.76 -1.95
CA LEU A 461 15.56 -8.19 -3.28
C LEU A 461 14.51 -7.07 -3.21
N GLU A 462 14.88 -5.88 -3.64
CA GLU A 462 13.97 -4.73 -3.76
C GLU A 462 13.78 -4.38 -5.23
N ILE A 463 12.53 -4.23 -5.65
CA ILE A 463 12.15 -3.92 -7.03
C ILE A 463 11.46 -2.57 -7.01
N GLN A 464 11.94 -1.63 -7.83
CA GLN A 464 11.33 -0.30 -7.92
C GLN A 464 11.17 0.15 -9.38
N GLY A 465 9.94 0.49 -9.77
CA GLY A 465 9.66 1.13 -11.05
C GLY A 465 10.07 2.60 -11.07
N ARG A 466 10.72 3.05 -12.15
CA ARG A 466 11.15 4.46 -12.31
C ARG A 466 9.97 5.45 -12.29
N GLN A 467 8.81 5.02 -12.77
CA GLN A 467 7.61 5.85 -12.83
C GLN A 467 6.44 5.23 -12.06
N ASP A 468 6.72 4.65 -10.89
CA ASP A 468 5.70 4.20 -9.94
C ASP A 468 5.00 5.41 -9.29
N PRO A 469 3.68 5.60 -9.49
CA PRO A 469 2.95 6.74 -8.93
C PRO A 469 2.58 6.59 -7.44
N GLN A 470 2.63 5.37 -6.90
CA GLN A 470 2.23 5.07 -5.52
C GLN A 470 3.42 4.97 -4.59
N THR A 471 4.56 4.47 -5.08
CA THR A 471 5.85 4.51 -4.38
C THR A 471 6.90 5.20 -5.25
N PRO A 472 6.96 6.54 -5.24
CA PRO A 472 7.83 7.27 -6.16
C PRO A 472 9.29 6.85 -6.03
N TYR A 473 9.93 6.58 -7.18
CA TYR A 473 11.29 6.05 -7.29
C TYR A 473 12.32 6.80 -6.43
N GLY A 474 12.21 8.13 -6.31
CA GLY A 474 13.15 8.92 -5.52
C GLY A 474 13.27 8.55 -4.03
N ASN A 475 12.39 7.70 -3.49
CA ASN A 475 12.36 7.35 -2.06
C ASN A 475 12.77 5.88 -1.76
N PHE A 476 13.14 5.05 -2.76
CA PHE A 476 13.49 3.63 -2.52
C PHE A 476 14.66 3.47 -1.53
N SER A 477 15.60 4.43 -1.53
CA SER A 477 16.90 4.28 -0.86
C SER A 477 16.80 4.09 0.66
N HIS A 478 15.72 4.56 1.30
CA HIS A 478 15.54 4.38 2.74
C HIS A 478 15.11 2.96 3.10
N MET A 479 14.24 2.33 2.31
CA MET A 479 13.96 0.89 2.44
C MET A 479 15.23 0.10 2.16
N GLN A 480 15.93 0.43 1.07
CA GLN A 480 17.16 -0.22 0.69
C GLN A 480 18.22 -0.17 1.80
N ALA A 481 18.43 0.99 2.41
CA ALA A 481 19.39 1.18 3.48
C ALA A 481 19.00 0.41 4.74
N ALA A 482 17.74 0.49 5.17
CA ALA A 482 17.25 -0.17 6.38
C ALA A 482 17.31 -1.70 6.27
N MET A 483 16.91 -2.23 5.11
CA MET A 483 16.87 -3.67 4.86
C MET A 483 18.15 -4.23 4.24
N GLN A 484 19.12 -3.37 3.91
CA GLN A 484 20.34 -3.73 3.19
C GLN A 484 20.03 -4.51 1.90
N SER A 485 18.99 -4.08 1.18
CA SER A 485 18.44 -4.80 0.03
C SER A 485 19.30 -4.60 -1.23
N THR A 486 19.20 -5.54 -2.16
CA THR A 486 19.70 -5.42 -3.52
C THR A 486 18.60 -4.83 -4.40
N LEU A 487 18.81 -3.62 -4.92
CA LEU A 487 17.85 -2.92 -5.76
C LEU A 487 17.93 -3.39 -7.21
N VAL A 488 16.77 -3.72 -7.78
CA VAL A 488 16.53 -3.87 -9.22
C VAL A 488 15.56 -2.77 -9.65
N THR A 489 16.01 -1.92 -10.57
CA THR A 489 15.18 -0.86 -11.14
C THR A 489 14.44 -1.37 -12.37
N VAL A 490 13.13 -1.15 -12.44
CA VAL A 490 12.35 -1.42 -13.64
C VAL A 490 12.22 -0.12 -14.45
N ASN A 491 12.65 -0.19 -15.71
CA ASN A 491 12.62 0.95 -16.63
C ASN A 491 11.21 1.15 -17.22
N GLY A 492 10.34 1.80 -16.46
CA GLY A 492 9.01 2.14 -16.92
C GLY A 492 8.01 2.44 -15.78
N PRO A 493 6.76 2.72 -16.16
CA PRO A 493 5.65 2.88 -15.23
C PRO A 493 5.23 1.54 -14.63
N GLY A 494 4.56 1.60 -13.49
CA GLY A 494 4.01 0.43 -12.81
C GLY A 494 4.07 0.57 -11.30
N HIS A 495 3.05 0.09 -10.61
CA HIS A 495 3.07 -0.16 -9.18
C HIS A 495 2.92 -1.67 -8.94
N GLY A 496 4.02 -2.32 -8.58
CA GLY A 496 4.18 -3.76 -8.66
C GLY A 496 4.58 -4.23 -10.06
N HIS A 497 5.49 -5.20 -10.11
CA HIS A 497 5.96 -5.80 -11.35
C HIS A 497 5.95 -7.32 -11.36
N PHE A 498 6.10 -7.98 -10.20
CA PHE A 498 6.02 -9.43 -10.12
C PHE A 498 4.57 -9.92 -10.19
N GLY A 499 4.25 -10.77 -11.15
CA GLY A 499 2.86 -11.18 -11.38
C GLY A 499 1.97 -10.09 -11.98
N TYR A 500 2.58 -9.12 -12.66
CA TYR A 500 1.88 -8.03 -13.38
C TYR A 500 2.21 -8.01 -14.88
N ASP A 501 2.59 -9.16 -15.45
CA ASP A 501 3.00 -9.37 -16.85
C ASP A 501 4.36 -8.80 -17.27
N ASN A 502 5.21 -8.42 -16.31
CA ASN A 502 6.63 -8.20 -16.59
C ASN A 502 7.41 -9.53 -16.50
N LYS A 503 7.58 -10.22 -17.63
CA LYS A 503 8.25 -11.54 -17.68
C LYS A 503 9.74 -11.50 -17.28
N ALA A 504 10.41 -10.36 -17.42
CA ALA A 504 11.79 -10.21 -16.95
C ALA A 504 11.83 -10.21 -15.42
N VAL A 505 10.92 -9.48 -14.78
CA VAL A 505 10.77 -9.46 -13.31
C VAL A 505 10.27 -10.81 -12.78
N ASP A 506 9.31 -11.47 -13.46
CA ASP A 506 8.84 -12.81 -13.07
C ASP A 506 10.00 -13.81 -12.95
N LYS A 507 10.85 -13.90 -13.97
CA LYS A 507 12.03 -14.78 -13.97
C LYS A 507 13.03 -14.41 -12.88
N LEU A 508 13.27 -13.12 -12.68
CA LEU A 508 14.20 -12.61 -11.69
C LEU A 508 13.75 -12.97 -10.27
N VAL A 509 12.48 -12.75 -9.94
CA VAL A 509 11.91 -13.04 -8.63
C VAL A 509 11.89 -14.53 -8.34
N LEU A 510 11.44 -15.36 -9.29
CA LEU A 510 11.43 -16.82 -9.13
C LEU A 510 12.84 -17.37 -8.92
N ASN A 511 13.83 -16.87 -9.69
CA ASN A 511 15.21 -17.28 -9.49
C ASN A 511 15.77 -16.83 -8.13
N TYR A 512 15.46 -15.62 -7.68
CA TYR A 512 15.86 -15.14 -6.36
C TYR A 512 15.22 -15.98 -5.24
N LEU A 513 13.90 -16.24 -5.30
CA LEU A 513 13.21 -17.07 -4.30
C LEU A 513 13.81 -18.49 -4.21
N ARG A 514 14.30 -19.05 -5.31
CA ARG A 514 14.94 -20.37 -5.34
C ARG A 514 16.39 -20.37 -4.85
N THR A 515 17.15 -19.30 -5.12
CA THR A 515 18.62 -19.31 -4.99
C THR A 515 19.19 -18.33 -3.97
N GLY A 516 18.40 -17.35 -3.54
CA GLY A 516 18.84 -16.21 -2.74
C GLY A 516 19.77 -15.24 -3.46
N LYS A 517 19.99 -15.42 -4.77
CA LYS A 517 20.90 -14.57 -5.56
C LYS A 517 20.12 -13.45 -6.24
N ALA A 518 20.47 -12.22 -5.88
CA ALA A 518 20.06 -11.02 -6.58
C ALA A 518 21.29 -10.28 -7.10
N THR A 519 21.15 -9.56 -8.20
CA THR A 519 22.19 -8.67 -8.72
C THR A 519 21.56 -7.31 -8.94
N ALA A 520 22.19 -6.27 -8.40
CA ALA A 520 21.71 -4.91 -8.61
C ALA A 520 21.78 -4.58 -10.10
N GLY A 521 20.79 -3.84 -10.60
CA GLY A 521 20.77 -3.48 -12.01
C GLY A 521 19.40 -2.99 -12.47
N GLU A 522 19.24 -2.98 -13.79
CA GLU A 522 18.01 -2.56 -14.45
C GLU A 522 17.41 -3.70 -15.25
N VAL A 523 16.07 -3.72 -15.32
CA VAL A 523 15.30 -4.62 -16.16
C VAL A 523 14.29 -3.82 -16.99
N PRO A 524 13.91 -4.29 -18.19
CA PRO A 524 12.93 -3.62 -19.02
C PRO A 524 11.57 -3.50 -18.31
N GLY A 525 10.88 -2.40 -18.55
CA GLY A 525 9.47 -2.21 -18.18
C GLY A 525 8.52 -2.80 -19.23
N TYR A 526 7.28 -2.32 -19.27
CA TYR A 526 6.24 -2.83 -20.17
C TYR A 526 6.36 -2.38 -21.63
N PHE A 527 7.09 -1.31 -21.89
CA PHE A 527 7.13 -0.63 -23.18
C PHE A 527 8.56 -0.38 -23.69
N GLY A 528 9.55 -1.06 -23.11
CA GLY A 528 10.98 -0.88 -23.37
C GLY A 528 11.69 -2.15 -23.81
#